data_AF-A0A7W6NBN7-F1
#
_entry.id   AF-A0A7W6NBN7-F1
#
_cell.length_a   1.000
_cell.length_b   1.000
_cell.length_c   1.000
_cell.angle_alpha   90.00
_cell.angle_beta   90.00
_cell.angle_gamma   90.00
#
_symmetry.space_group_name_H-M   'P 1'
#
loop_
_entity.id
_entity.type
_entity.pdbx_description
1 polymer ?
#
loop_
_entity_poly.entity_id
_entity_poly.type
_entity_poly.pdbx_seq_one_letter_code
_entity_poly.pdbx_strand_id
1 'polypeptide(L)'
;MADLSTRLREPIVLTVLIVAAAGWLAFVAMWINSTGQNEQLRADVATLTAERDAAQQNLAEREETAGALTDARAELEAVEAQVVEANSQLEAANQDFEARNGELESVSQSLRAAQEEVAALESRAEEATATVQELAARQAALQSEIQSSSRQLNDVGSRLEEARRQEETATANVAQLADEAAEATASLAETQSRLQDAREELTAKQDERAELDQQAEAADADLAALQQQIDELSAQRTRLEQDVQGYEEQLQTLQPQVEALTQTLTERSRELEEIEARIASQVPAKEDDGADQARAFEDQARAFEVAADGEANGLSLELSEDGRFEMRDRTGARVEGSYTLGDGELVLSEVTGYVGSASFPMTCPVEDGSTGLKVGAAEGCAISGLQFDLQE
;
A
#
# COMPACT_ATOMS: atom_id res chain seq x y z
N MET A 1 -38.63 -125.43 -206.52
CA MET A 1 -38.27 -125.10 -207.91
C MET A 1 -36.94 -124.38 -207.89
N ALA A 2 -36.01 -124.81 -208.75
CA ALA A 2 -34.79 -124.12 -209.21
C ALA A 2 -33.69 -123.82 -208.17
N ASP A 3 -32.41 -124.00 -208.44
CA ASP A 3 -31.72 -124.81 -209.44
C ASP A 3 -30.24 -124.95 -209.03
N LEU A 4 -29.65 -125.99 -209.59
CA LEU A 4 -28.24 -126.30 -209.87
C LEU A 4 -27.32 -125.07 -210.11
N SER A 5 -25.99 -125.07 -209.98
CA SER A 5 -24.96 -126.10 -209.69
C SER A 5 -23.57 -125.49 -209.91
N THR A 6 -22.55 -126.05 -209.24
CA THR A 6 -21.14 -126.21 -209.69
C THR A 6 -20.30 -124.92 -209.89
N ARG A 7 -19.01 -124.82 -209.54
CA ARG A 7 -17.93 -125.82 -209.43
C ARG A 7 -16.64 -125.12 -208.89
N LEU A 8 -15.74 -125.90 -208.25
CA LEU A 8 -14.26 -125.79 -208.21
C LEU A 8 -13.63 -124.57 -207.47
N ARG A 9 -12.51 -124.64 -206.72
CA ARG A 9 -11.65 -125.64 -206.05
C ARG A 9 -10.52 -124.83 -205.36
N GLU A 10 -10.01 -125.30 -204.20
CA GLU A 10 -8.62 -125.11 -203.66
C GLU A 10 -8.21 -123.82 -202.88
N PRO A 11 -7.20 -123.84 -201.96
CA PRO A 11 -7.28 -124.49 -200.63
C PRO A 11 -6.64 -123.71 -199.42
N ILE A 12 -7.33 -123.76 -198.26
CA ILE A 12 -6.89 -124.02 -196.87
C ILE A 12 -5.46 -123.62 -196.43
N VAL A 13 -5.27 -122.52 -195.66
CA VAL A 13 -4.41 -122.40 -194.43
C VAL A 13 -4.72 -121.14 -193.55
N LEU A 14 -5.43 -120.10 -194.03
CA LEU A 14 -5.37 -118.76 -193.38
C LEU A 14 -6.41 -118.43 -192.26
N THR A 15 -7.39 -119.28 -191.98
CA THR A 15 -8.55 -118.92 -191.12
C THR A 15 -8.41 -119.28 -189.63
N VAL A 16 -7.41 -120.08 -189.23
CA VAL A 16 -7.21 -120.47 -187.81
C VAL A 16 -6.41 -119.42 -187.01
N LEU A 17 -5.63 -118.57 -187.68
CA LEU A 17 -4.78 -117.57 -187.01
C LEU A 17 -5.54 -116.35 -186.49
N ILE A 18 -6.69 -116.01 -187.08
CA ILE A 18 -7.48 -114.82 -186.69
C ILE A 18 -8.31 -115.09 -185.42
N VAL A 19 -8.78 -116.32 -185.20
CA VAL A 19 -9.56 -116.68 -184.00
C VAL A 19 -8.67 -116.81 -182.77
N ALA A 20 -7.40 -117.22 -182.92
CA ALA A 20 -6.44 -117.27 -181.83
C ALA A 20 -6.02 -115.88 -181.32
N ALA A 21 -5.90 -114.88 -182.20
CA ALA A 21 -5.58 -113.50 -181.82
C ALA A 21 -6.74 -112.78 -181.11
N ALA A 22 -7.98 -113.04 -181.52
CA ALA A 22 -9.17 -112.48 -180.86
C ALA A 22 -9.41 -113.07 -179.46
N GLY A 23 -9.11 -114.37 -179.28
CA GLY A 23 -9.21 -115.04 -177.97
C GLY A 23 -8.18 -114.55 -176.95
N TRP A 24 -6.97 -114.21 -177.38
CA TRP A 24 -5.92 -113.68 -176.48
C TRP A 24 -6.18 -112.22 -176.07
N LEU A 25 -6.77 -111.40 -176.95
CA LEU A 25 -7.12 -110.02 -176.62
C LEU A 25 -8.28 -109.92 -175.60
N ALA A 26 -9.22 -110.86 -175.61
CA ALA A 26 -10.32 -110.88 -174.63
C ALA A 26 -9.86 -111.25 -173.21
N PHE A 27 -8.87 -112.14 -173.07
CA PHE A 27 -8.32 -112.53 -171.77
C PHE A 27 -7.47 -111.41 -171.13
N VAL A 28 -6.70 -110.66 -171.94
CA VAL A 28 -5.94 -109.50 -171.47
C VAL A 28 -6.87 -108.35 -171.03
N ALA A 29 -7.99 -108.14 -171.72
CA ALA A 29 -8.98 -107.14 -171.32
C ALA A 29 -9.67 -107.49 -169.98
N MET A 30 -9.96 -108.78 -169.75
CA MET A 30 -10.58 -109.24 -168.49
C MET A 30 -9.59 -109.23 -167.32
N TRP A 31 -8.30 -109.47 -167.56
CA TRP A 31 -7.27 -109.35 -166.54
C TRP A 31 -6.99 -107.90 -166.14
N ILE A 32 -6.99 -106.96 -167.10
CA ILE A 32 -6.90 -105.51 -166.84
C ILE A 32 -8.11 -104.99 -166.04
N ASN A 33 -9.31 -105.54 -166.28
CA ASN A 33 -10.51 -105.18 -165.53
C ASN A 33 -10.59 -105.82 -164.12
N SER A 34 -10.01 -107.03 -163.96
CA SER A 34 -9.90 -107.73 -162.67
C SER A 34 -8.86 -107.10 -161.73
N THR A 35 -7.77 -106.54 -162.28
CA THR A 35 -6.81 -105.75 -161.50
C THR A 35 -7.40 -104.44 -160.97
N GLY A 36 -8.33 -103.80 -161.71
CA GLY A 36 -8.98 -102.56 -161.28
C GLY A 36 -9.91 -102.71 -160.07
N GLN A 37 -10.62 -103.85 -159.93
CA GLN A 37 -11.50 -104.08 -158.77
C GLN A 37 -10.73 -104.31 -157.46
N ASN A 38 -9.56 -104.95 -157.53
CA ASN A 38 -8.67 -105.10 -156.36
C ASN A 38 -8.06 -103.76 -155.93
N GLU A 39 -7.81 -102.85 -156.87
CA GLU A 39 -7.31 -101.51 -156.58
C GLU A 39 -8.39 -100.63 -155.95
N GLN A 40 -9.64 -100.77 -156.40
CA GLN A 40 -10.80 -100.05 -155.85
C GLN A 40 -11.17 -100.53 -154.43
N LEU A 41 -11.18 -101.84 -154.17
CA LEU A 41 -11.37 -102.39 -152.82
C LEU A 41 -10.23 -102.02 -151.87
N ARG A 42 -8.99 -101.95 -152.36
CA ARG A 42 -7.86 -101.43 -151.56
C ARG A 42 -7.99 -99.94 -151.27
N ALA A 43 -8.47 -99.16 -152.23
CA ALA A 43 -8.76 -97.75 -152.05
C ALA A 43 -9.92 -97.53 -151.05
N ASP A 44 -10.98 -98.34 -151.12
CA ASP A 44 -12.11 -98.28 -150.17
C ASP A 44 -11.68 -98.72 -148.76
N VAL A 45 -10.89 -99.79 -148.63
CA VAL A 45 -10.32 -100.20 -147.33
C VAL A 45 -9.37 -99.14 -146.78
N ALA A 46 -8.54 -98.51 -147.62
CA ALA A 46 -7.67 -97.42 -147.21
C ALA A 46 -8.47 -96.17 -146.79
N THR A 47 -9.55 -95.86 -147.49
CA THR A 47 -10.45 -94.72 -147.19
C THR A 47 -11.23 -94.98 -145.91
N LEU A 48 -11.83 -96.16 -145.74
CA LEU A 48 -12.52 -96.55 -144.51
C LEU A 48 -11.54 -96.67 -143.32
N THR A 49 -10.29 -97.05 -143.57
CA THR A 49 -9.23 -97.03 -142.56
C THR A 49 -8.90 -95.60 -142.16
N ALA A 50 -8.75 -94.69 -143.12
CA ALA A 50 -8.51 -93.27 -142.87
C ALA A 50 -9.71 -92.60 -142.18
N GLU A 51 -10.94 -92.92 -142.56
CA GLU A 51 -12.17 -92.45 -141.90
C GLU A 51 -12.29 -93.00 -140.48
N ARG A 52 -11.96 -94.28 -140.27
CA ARG A 52 -11.91 -94.89 -138.94
C ARG A 52 -10.82 -94.27 -138.08
N ASP A 53 -9.64 -94.02 -138.63
CA ASP A 53 -8.53 -93.35 -137.93
C ASP A 53 -8.91 -91.90 -137.60
N ALA A 54 -9.56 -91.19 -138.52
CA ALA A 54 -10.10 -89.85 -138.28
C ALA A 54 -11.23 -89.85 -137.24
N ALA A 55 -12.11 -90.85 -137.25
CA ALA A 55 -13.16 -91.00 -136.24
C ALA A 55 -12.61 -91.37 -134.86
N GLN A 56 -11.57 -92.23 -134.82
CA GLN A 56 -10.84 -92.55 -133.59
C GLN A 56 -10.09 -91.33 -133.05
N GLN A 57 -9.49 -90.52 -133.93
CA GLN A 57 -8.84 -89.27 -133.56
C GLN A 57 -9.86 -88.23 -133.03
N ASN A 58 -11.00 -88.08 -133.69
CA ASN A 58 -12.10 -87.22 -133.22
C ASN A 58 -12.68 -87.70 -131.88
N LEU A 59 -12.77 -89.02 -131.65
CA LEU A 59 -13.19 -89.57 -130.36
C LEU A 59 -12.14 -89.30 -129.27
N ALA A 60 -10.85 -89.49 -129.57
CA ALA A 60 -9.77 -89.17 -128.65
C ALA A 60 -9.75 -87.67 -128.28
N GLU A 61 -9.94 -86.78 -129.25
CA GLU A 61 -10.04 -85.33 -129.03
C GLU A 61 -11.29 -84.95 -128.22
N ARG A 62 -12.42 -85.66 -128.43
CA ARG A 62 -13.64 -85.48 -127.62
C ARG A 62 -13.48 -86.01 -126.20
N GLU A 63 -12.79 -87.12 -126.01
CA GLU A 63 -12.48 -87.66 -124.68
C GLU A 63 -11.50 -86.74 -123.94
N GLU A 64 -10.50 -86.19 -124.63
CA GLU A 64 -9.56 -85.19 -124.08
C GLU A 64 -10.28 -83.89 -123.70
N THR A 65 -11.14 -83.36 -124.57
CA THR A 65 -11.94 -82.16 -124.25
C THR A 65 -12.99 -82.41 -123.17
N ALA A 66 -13.59 -83.60 -123.09
CA ALA A 66 -14.45 -84.00 -121.99
C ALA A 66 -13.68 -84.12 -120.66
N GLY A 67 -12.45 -84.64 -120.70
CA GLY A 67 -11.51 -84.64 -119.58
C GLY A 67 -11.18 -83.22 -119.14
N ALA A 68 -10.76 -82.36 -120.06
CA ALA A 68 -10.46 -80.94 -119.80
C ALA A 68 -11.68 -80.17 -119.25
N LEU A 69 -12.90 -80.46 -119.72
CA LEU A 69 -14.12 -79.87 -119.17
C LEU A 69 -14.42 -80.36 -117.76
N THR A 70 -14.11 -81.62 -117.46
CA THR A 70 -14.25 -82.19 -116.10
C THR A 70 -13.24 -81.55 -115.15
N ASP A 71 -11.99 -81.39 -115.58
CA ASP A 71 -10.94 -80.72 -114.82
C ASP A 71 -11.26 -79.24 -114.59
N ALA A 72 -11.70 -78.52 -115.63
CA ALA A 72 -12.13 -77.13 -115.51
C ALA A 72 -13.34 -76.96 -114.58
N ARG A 73 -14.25 -77.94 -114.54
CA ARG A 73 -15.38 -77.96 -113.61
C ARG A 73 -14.92 -78.19 -112.17
N ALA A 74 -14.00 -79.12 -111.95
CA ALA A 74 -13.42 -79.35 -110.63
C ALA A 74 -12.63 -78.12 -110.14
N GLU A 75 -11.91 -77.44 -111.04
CA GLU A 75 -11.22 -76.19 -110.74
C GLU A 75 -12.20 -75.06 -110.42
N LEU A 76 -13.31 -74.93 -111.16
CA LEU A 76 -14.37 -73.97 -110.85
C LEU A 76 -14.98 -74.23 -109.47
N GLU A 77 -15.33 -75.48 -109.14
CA GLU A 77 -15.87 -75.85 -107.82
C GLU A 77 -14.86 -75.55 -106.69
N ALA A 78 -13.56 -75.80 -106.93
CA ALA A 78 -12.50 -75.47 -105.98
C ALA A 78 -12.33 -73.96 -105.78
N VAL A 79 -12.39 -73.17 -106.86
CA VAL A 79 -12.33 -71.71 -106.81
C VAL A 79 -13.59 -71.14 -106.14
N GLU A 80 -14.78 -71.67 -106.42
CA GLU A 80 -16.02 -71.29 -105.75
C GLU A 80 -15.94 -71.54 -104.23
N ALA A 81 -15.40 -72.70 -103.81
CA ALA A 81 -15.16 -72.99 -102.40
C ALA A 81 -14.16 -72.01 -101.76
N GLN A 82 -13.08 -71.66 -102.47
CA GLN A 82 -12.12 -70.65 -102.01
C GLN A 82 -12.76 -69.26 -101.89
N VAL A 83 -13.67 -68.88 -102.79
CA VAL A 83 -14.40 -67.61 -102.71
C VAL A 83 -15.32 -67.58 -101.50
N VAL A 84 -16.03 -68.67 -101.21
CA VAL A 84 -16.88 -68.77 -100.00
C VAL A 84 -16.03 -68.64 -98.73
N GLU A 85 -14.91 -69.35 -98.66
CA GLU A 85 -14.01 -69.29 -97.52
C GLU A 85 -13.39 -67.89 -97.35
N ALA A 86 -12.92 -67.28 -98.45
CA ALA A 86 -12.39 -65.92 -98.43
C ALA A 86 -13.43 -64.89 -97.99
N ASN A 87 -14.70 -65.04 -98.41
CA ASN A 87 -15.79 -64.18 -97.97
C ASN A 87 -16.08 -64.34 -96.47
N SER A 88 -16.07 -65.57 -95.95
CA SER A 88 -16.21 -65.85 -94.52
C SER A 88 -15.09 -65.20 -93.70
N GLN A 89 -13.84 -65.32 -94.16
CA GLN A 89 -12.67 -64.69 -93.52
C GLN A 89 -12.75 -63.16 -93.57
N LEU A 90 -13.20 -62.59 -94.69
CA LEU A 90 -13.43 -61.15 -94.82
C LEU A 90 -14.49 -60.66 -93.83
N GLU A 91 -15.59 -61.39 -93.68
CA GLU A 91 -16.65 -61.06 -92.74
C GLU A 91 -16.16 -61.11 -91.28
N ALA A 92 -15.41 -62.15 -90.92
CA ALA A 92 -14.80 -62.27 -89.59
C ALA A 92 -13.78 -61.15 -89.32
N ALA A 93 -12.94 -60.80 -90.30
CA ALA A 93 -11.99 -59.71 -90.18
C ALA A 93 -12.69 -58.34 -90.05
N ASN A 94 -13.79 -58.12 -90.78
CA ASN A 94 -14.59 -56.90 -90.64
C ASN A 94 -15.22 -56.78 -89.25
N GLN A 95 -15.75 -57.88 -88.70
CA GLN A 95 -16.31 -57.89 -87.35
C GLN A 95 -15.23 -57.61 -86.28
N ASP A 96 -14.03 -58.19 -86.40
CA ASP A 96 -12.92 -57.88 -85.49
C ASP A 96 -12.47 -56.42 -85.62
N PHE A 97 -12.40 -55.90 -86.85
CA PHE A 97 -12.06 -54.49 -87.08
C PHE A 97 -13.08 -53.54 -86.42
N GLU A 98 -14.39 -53.81 -86.55
CA GLU A 98 -15.44 -53.04 -85.87
C GLU A 98 -15.31 -53.11 -84.35
N ALA A 99 -15.05 -54.31 -83.81
CA ALA A 99 -14.85 -54.50 -82.37
C ALA A 99 -13.62 -53.72 -81.85
N ARG A 100 -12.50 -53.78 -82.56
CA ARG A 100 -11.28 -53.03 -82.22
C ARG A 100 -11.46 -51.53 -82.36
N ASN A 101 -12.21 -51.06 -83.35
CA ASN A 101 -12.53 -49.65 -83.50
C ASN A 101 -13.39 -49.14 -82.33
N GLY A 102 -14.36 -49.95 -81.87
CA GLY A 102 -15.14 -49.64 -80.67
C GLY A 102 -14.30 -49.60 -79.39
N GLU A 103 -13.36 -50.55 -79.22
CA GLU A 103 -12.42 -50.54 -78.09
C GLU A 103 -11.50 -49.31 -78.13
N LEU A 104 -10.97 -48.96 -79.31
CA LEU A 104 -10.14 -47.78 -79.49
C LEU A 104 -10.89 -46.49 -79.13
N GLU A 105 -12.15 -46.38 -79.52
CA GLU A 105 -12.98 -45.24 -79.16
C GLU A 105 -13.19 -45.16 -77.64
N SER A 106 -13.49 -46.29 -76.98
CA SER A 106 -13.65 -46.35 -75.52
C SER A 106 -12.36 -46.00 -74.76
N VAL A 107 -11.21 -46.52 -75.19
CA VAL A 107 -9.90 -46.18 -74.62
C VAL A 107 -9.58 -44.72 -74.85
N SER A 108 -9.90 -44.17 -76.04
CA SER A 108 -9.71 -42.76 -76.35
C SER A 108 -10.56 -41.84 -75.46
N GLN A 109 -11.81 -42.23 -75.17
CA GLN A 109 -12.67 -41.49 -74.23
C GLN A 109 -12.13 -41.57 -72.80
N SER A 110 -11.74 -42.76 -72.34
CA SER A 110 -11.14 -42.95 -71.01
C SER A 110 -9.85 -42.14 -70.83
N LEU A 111 -9.00 -42.08 -71.88
CA LEU A 111 -7.78 -41.27 -71.86
C LEU A 111 -8.08 -39.77 -71.72
N ARG A 112 -9.07 -39.25 -72.44
CA ARG A 112 -9.49 -37.84 -72.30
C ARG A 112 -10.00 -37.55 -70.90
N ALA A 113 -10.85 -38.41 -70.34
CA ALA A 113 -11.35 -38.25 -68.98
C ALA A 113 -10.23 -38.26 -67.94
N ALA A 114 -9.26 -39.18 -68.08
CA ALA A 114 -8.09 -39.24 -67.20
C ALA A 114 -7.20 -37.98 -67.34
N GLN A 115 -7.04 -37.43 -68.54
CA GLN A 115 -6.30 -36.18 -68.76
C GLN A 115 -6.98 -34.98 -68.08
N GLU A 116 -8.31 -34.89 -68.15
CA GLU A 116 -9.09 -33.86 -67.46
C GLU A 116 -9.00 -33.99 -65.93
N GLU A 117 -9.05 -35.22 -65.41
CA GLU A 117 -8.89 -35.48 -63.97
C GLU A 117 -7.49 -35.09 -63.48
N VAL A 118 -6.44 -35.42 -64.23
CA VAL A 118 -5.06 -35.01 -63.91
C VAL A 118 -4.94 -33.50 -63.86
N ALA A 119 -5.45 -32.78 -64.87
CA ALA A 119 -5.41 -31.32 -64.88
C ALA A 119 -6.17 -30.71 -63.69
N ALA A 120 -7.31 -31.29 -63.31
CA ALA A 120 -8.06 -30.84 -62.13
C ALA A 120 -7.31 -31.11 -60.81
N LEU A 121 -6.62 -32.25 -60.70
CA LEU A 121 -5.80 -32.58 -59.52
C LEU A 121 -4.58 -31.68 -59.42
N GLU A 122 -3.92 -31.37 -60.53
CA GLU A 122 -2.79 -30.43 -60.58
C GLU A 122 -3.22 -29.04 -60.09
N SER A 123 -4.35 -28.52 -60.59
CA SER A 123 -4.90 -27.23 -60.14
C SER A 123 -5.22 -27.23 -58.64
N ARG A 124 -5.83 -28.30 -58.10
CA ARG A 124 -6.08 -28.42 -56.65
C ARG A 124 -4.79 -28.51 -55.84
N ALA A 125 -3.75 -29.17 -56.37
CA ALA A 125 -2.45 -29.27 -55.71
C ALA A 125 -1.76 -27.91 -55.63
N GLU A 126 -1.86 -27.09 -56.69
CA GLU A 126 -1.37 -25.71 -56.69
C GLU A 126 -2.12 -24.83 -55.66
N GLU A 127 -3.44 -24.90 -55.62
CA GLU A 127 -4.26 -24.18 -54.64
C GLU A 127 -3.96 -24.60 -53.19
N ALA A 128 -3.83 -25.90 -52.95
CA ALA A 128 -3.46 -26.43 -51.65
C ALA A 128 -2.06 -25.95 -51.23
N THR A 129 -1.11 -25.94 -52.17
CA THR A 129 0.25 -25.43 -51.93
C THR A 129 0.23 -23.94 -51.57
N ALA A 130 -0.53 -23.12 -52.29
CA ALA A 130 -0.70 -21.70 -51.99
C ALA A 130 -1.30 -21.49 -50.58
N THR A 131 -2.33 -22.27 -50.23
CA THR A 131 -2.97 -22.23 -48.91
C THR A 131 -1.99 -22.58 -47.79
N VAL A 132 -1.16 -23.61 -47.98
CA VAL A 132 -0.13 -24.01 -47.01
C VAL A 132 0.89 -22.89 -46.82
N GLN A 133 1.34 -22.25 -47.90
CA GLN A 133 2.28 -21.12 -47.81
C GLN A 133 1.67 -19.93 -47.06
N GLU A 134 0.40 -19.61 -47.32
CA GLU A 134 -0.31 -18.55 -46.60
C GLU A 134 -0.44 -18.86 -45.11
N LEU A 135 -0.84 -20.09 -44.75
CA LEU A 135 -0.96 -20.50 -43.35
C LEU A 135 0.40 -20.49 -42.65
N ALA A 136 1.47 -20.91 -43.31
CA ALA A 136 2.82 -20.82 -42.77
C ALA A 136 3.25 -19.37 -42.50
N ALA A 137 2.95 -18.45 -43.43
CA ALA A 137 3.22 -17.03 -43.25
C ALA A 137 2.42 -16.43 -42.08
N ARG A 138 1.13 -16.76 -41.97
CA ARG A 138 0.27 -16.35 -40.85
C ARG A 138 0.79 -16.90 -39.52
N GLN A 139 1.22 -18.16 -39.48
CA GLN A 139 1.81 -18.77 -38.28
C GLN A 139 3.08 -18.02 -37.84
N ALA A 140 3.98 -17.71 -38.78
CA ALA A 140 5.20 -16.96 -38.49
C ALA A 140 4.90 -15.55 -37.95
N ALA A 141 3.91 -14.86 -38.53
CA ALA A 141 3.46 -13.54 -38.08
C ALA A 141 2.91 -13.60 -36.64
N LEU A 142 2.01 -14.56 -36.35
CA LEU A 142 1.46 -14.76 -35.01
C LEU A 142 2.54 -15.10 -33.99
N GLN A 143 3.53 -15.93 -34.35
CA GLN A 143 4.65 -16.24 -33.47
C GLN A 143 5.48 -14.99 -33.13
N SER A 144 5.70 -14.11 -34.11
CA SER A 144 6.39 -12.82 -33.90
C SER A 144 5.59 -11.90 -32.97
N GLU A 145 4.28 -11.82 -33.17
CA GLU A 145 3.38 -11.03 -32.33
C GLU A 145 3.34 -11.53 -30.88
N ILE A 146 3.31 -12.85 -30.67
CA ILE A 146 3.39 -13.46 -29.34
C ILE A 146 4.72 -13.11 -28.67
N GLN A 147 5.85 -13.19 -29.38
CA GLN A 147 7.15 -12.82 -28.84
C GLN A 147 7.25 -11.32 -28.52
N SER A 148 6.61 -10.46 -29.32
CA SER A 148 6.51 -9.03 -29.05
C SER A 148 5.69 -8.76 -27.79
N SER A 149 4.51 -9.37 -27.70
CA SER A 149 3.60 -9.24 -26.56
C SER A 149 4.24 -9.77 -25.27
N SER A 150 4.96 -10.89 -25.33
CA SER A 150 5.69 -11.44 -24.18
C SER A 150 6.77 -10.49 -23.68
N ARG A 151 7.52 -9.85 -24.59
CA ARG A 151 8.50 -8.81 -24.21
C ARG A 151 7.83 -7.60 -23.57
N GLN A 152 6.71 -7.14 -24.10
CA GLN A 152 5.95 -6.03 -23.52
C GLN A 152 5.41 -6.36 -22.12
N LEU A 153 4.89 -7.57 -21.91
CA LEU A 153 4.43 -8.03 -20.60
C LEU A 153 5.58 -8.07 -19.58
N ASN A 154 6.77 -8.54 -19.99
CA ASN A 154 7.94 -8.52 -19.11
C ASN A 154 8.38 -7.10 -18.77
N ASP A 155 8.42 -6.17 -19.74
CA ASP A 155 8.73 -4.75 -19.50
C ASP A 155 7.75 -4.12 -18.51
N VAL A 156 6.45 -4.30 -18.74
CA VAL A 156 5.40 -3.81 -17.84
C VAL A 156 5.54 -4.44 -16.44
N GLY A 157 5.86 -5.74 -16.36
CA GLY A 157 6.13 -6.43 -15.10
C GLY A 157 7.29 -5.79 -14.32
N SER A 158 8.43 -5.58 -14.97
CA SER A 158 9.60 -4.93 -14.35
C SER A 158 9.31 -3.50 -13.90
N ARG A 159 8.57 -2.72 -14.70
CA ARG A 159 8.16 -1.36 -14.35
C ARG A 159 7.19 -1.33 -13.16
N LEU A 160 6.30 -2.31 -13.05
CA LEU A 160 5.38 -2.44 -11.93
C LEU A 160 6.13 -2.79 -10.63
N GLU A 161 7.09 -3.71 -10.70
CA GLU A 161 7.94 -4.05 -9.55
C GLU A 161 8.73 -2.84 -9.06
N GLU A 162 9.32 -2.08 -9.98
CA GLU A 162 10.07 -0.86 -9.65
C GLU A 162 9.17 0.22 -9.04
N ALA A 163 7.97 0.43 -9.61
CA ALA A 163 7.01 1.37 -9.05
C ALA A 163 6.58 0.99 -7.62
N ARG A 164 6.40 -0.31 -7.33
CA ARG A 164 6.08 -0.79 -5.97
C ARG A 164 7.21 -0.52 -4.98
N ARG A 165 8.48 -0.75 -5.36
CA ARG A 165 9.63 -0.41 -4.50
C ARG A 165 9.71 1.09 -4.22
N GLN A 166 9.42 1.92 -5.23
CA GLN A 166 9.38 3.37 -5.07
C GLN A 166 8.24 3.80 -4.14
N GLU A 167 7.06 3.17 -4.24
CA GLU A 167 5.93 3.40 -3.34
C GLU A 167 6.27 3.02 -1.89
N GLU A 168 6.88 1.85 -1.66
CA GLU A 168 7.33 1.42 -0.34
C GLU A 168 8.34 2.41 0.26
N THR A 169 9.32 2.84 -0.55
CA THR A 169 10.33 3.83 -0.13
C THR A 169 9.69 5.18 0.19
N ALA A 170 8.78 5.66 -0.66
CA ALA A 170 8.08 6.91 -0.44
C ALA A 170 7.22 6.86 0.82
N THR A 171 6.54 5.74 1.06
CA THR A 171 5.73 5.52 2.26
C THR A 171 6.59 5.54 3.53
N ALA A 172 7.75 4.86 3.50
CA ALA A 172 8.70 4.89 4.61
C ALA A 172 9.23 6.31 4.89
N ASN A 173 9.58 7.07 3.84
CA ASN A 173 10.03 8.45 3.97
C ASN A 173 8.94 9.36 4.56
N VAL A 174 7.68 9.18 4.15
CA VAL A 174 6.55 9.95 4.70
C VAL A 174 6.35 9.64 6.19
N ALA A 175 6.46 8.37 6.59
CA ALA A 175 6.37 7.99 8.01
C ALA A 175 7.50 8.62 8.83
N GLN A 176 8.74 8.55 8.33
CA GLN A 176 9.89 9.18 8.98
C GLN A 176 9.71 10.70 9.13
N LEU A 177 9.28 11.39 8.07
CA LEU A 177 9.02 12.83 8.12
C LEU A 177 7.90 13.20 9.11
N ALA A 178 6.89 12.33 9.25
CA ALA A 178 5.82 12.53 10.21
C ALA A 178 6.35 12.40 11.66
N ASP A 179 7.21 11.42 11.93
CA ASP A 179 7.86 11.25 13.24
C ASP A 179 8.78 12.43 13.57
N GLU A 180 9.61 12.87 12.62
CA GLU A 180 10.48 14.05 12.77
C GLU A 180 9.67 15.32 13.03
N ALA A 181 8.53 15.51 12.34
CA ALA A 181 7.65 16.64 12.57
C ALA A 181 6.99 16.60 13.97
N ALA A 182 6.61 15.42 14.44
CA ALA A 182 6.05 15.25 15.79
C ALA A 182 7.10 15.57 16.87
N GLU A 183 8.34 15.09 16.70
CA GLU A 183 9.45 15.38 17.62
C GLU A 183 9.79 16.88 17.63
N ALA A 184 9.88 17.52 16.46
CA ALA A 184 10.12 18.95 16.36
C ALA A 184 9.01 19.78 17.04
N THR A 185 7.76 19.35 16.91
CA THR A 185 6.61 19.99 17.56
C THR A 185 6.69 19.86 19.08
N ALA A 186 7.04 18.67 19.59
CA ALA A 186 7.23 18.44 21.02
C ALA A 186 8.38 19.30 21.59
N SER A 187 9.52 19.35 20.90
CA SER A 187 10.66 20.17 21.28
C SER A 187 10.33 21.67 21.29
N LEU A 188 9.53 22.14 20.33
CA LEU A 188 9.05 23.52 20.29
C LEU A 188 8.16 23.84 21.49
N ALA A 189 7.21 22.95 21.84
CA ALA A 189 6.34 23.12 23.00
C ALA A 189 7.14 23.17 24.31
N GLU A 190 8.12 22.29 24.46
CA GLU A 190 9.02 22.30 25.63
C GLU A 190 9.82 23.61 25.71
N THR A 191 10.37 24.08 24.59
CA THR A 191 11.12 25.35 24.53
C THR A 191 10.23 26.54 24.88
N GLN A 192 8.97 26.53 24.42
CA GLN A 192 7.98 27.56 24.77
C GLN A 192 7.65 27.56 26.27
N SER A 193 7.50 26.38 26.88
CA SER A 193 7.29 26.25 28.33
C SER A 193 8.48 26.83 29.09
N ARG A 194 9.72 26.40 28.76
CA ARG A 194 10.93 26.92 29.39
C ARG A 194 11.08 28.43 29.24
N LEU A 195 10.65 28.99 28.11
CA LEU A 195 10.64 30.43 27.89
C LEU A 195 9.61 31.16 28.77
N GLN A 196 8.45 30.56 29.03
CA GLN A 196 7.46 31.10 29.96
C GLN A 196 8.00 31.08 31.39
N ASP A 197 8.53 29.93 31.84
CA ASP A 197 9.13 29.78 33.16
C ASP A 197 10.25 30.82 33.39
N ALA A 198 11.16 30.99 32.42
CA ALA A 198 12.24 31.96 32.50
C ALA A 198 11.75 33.43 32.56
N ARG A 199 10.59 33.73 31.94
CA ARG A 199 9.99 35.07 32.02
C ARG A 199 9.34 35.33 33.37
N GLU A 200 8.69 34.32 33.95
CA GLU A 200 8.13 34.39 35.30
C GLU A 200 9.24 34.58 36.33
N GLU A 201 10.32 33.79 36.23
CA GLU A 201 11.50 33.95 37.10
C GLU A 201 12.14 35.34 36.96
N LEU A 202 12.28 35.84 35.73
CA LEU A 202 12.80 37.19 35.49
C LEU A 202 11.92 38.27 36.16
N THR A 203 10.61 38.13 36.09
CA THR A 203 9.65 39.07 36.71
C THR A 203 9.79 39.01 38.23
N ALA A 204 9.80 37.80 38.82
CA ALA A 204 9.99 37.62 40.26
C ALA A 204 11.32 38.23 40.75
N LYS A 205 12.40 38.08 39.98
CA LYS A 205 13.71 38.68 40.29
C LYS A 205 13.72 40.20 40.18
N GLN A 206 12.93 40.77 39.26
CA GLN A 206 12.76 42.22 39.16
C GLN A 206 11.98 42.77 40.36
N ASP A 207 10.95 42.07 40.80
CA ASP A 207 10.17 42.43 41.98
C ASP A 207 11.00 42.34 43.27
N GLU A 208 11.74 41.24 43.46
CA GLU A 208 12.68 41.07 44.59
C GLU A 208 13.72 42.20 44.64
N ARG A 209 14.24 42.60 43.47
CA ARG A 209 15.18 43.73 43.39
C ARG A 209 14.51 45.04 43.78
N ALA A 210 13.30 45.32 43.32
CA ALA A 210 12.59 46.54 43.67
C ALA A 210 12.30 46.61 45.18
N GLU A 211 11.99 45.47 45.81
CA GLU A 211 11.82 45.38 47.26
C GLU A 211 13.13 45.65 48.01
N LEU A 212 14.25 45.04 47.57
CA LEU A 212 15.57 45.29 48.15
C LEU A 212 15.99 46.76 48.01
N ASP A 213 15.73 47.38 46.87
CA ASP A 213 16.01 48.80 46.65
C ASP A 213 15.20 49.67 47.64
N GLN A 214 13.91 49.36 47.89
CA GLN A 214 13.10 50.05 48.89
C GLN A 214 13.60 49.84 50.33
N GLN A 215 14.01 48.62 50.67
CA GLN A 215 14.59 48.32 51.99
C GLN A 215 15.90 49.09 52.21
N ALA A 216 16.74 49.21 51.17
CA ALA A 216 17.96 50.00 51.22
C ALA A 216 17.66 51.49 51.44
N GLU A 217 16.68 52.07 50.73
CA GLU A 217 16.25 53.46 50.94
C GLU A 217 15.74 53.71 52.37
N ALA A 218 14.97 52.77 52.93
CA ALA A 218 14.50 52.86 54.31
C ALA A 218 15.65 52.79 55.32
N ALA A 219 16.60 51.88 55.14
CA ALA A 219 17.77 51.76 56.00
C ALA A 219 18.66 53.01 55.94
N ASP A 220 18.82 53.62 54.75
CA ASP A 220 19.54 54.89 54.60
C ASP A 220 18.84 56.04 55.35
N ALA A 221 17.51 56.09 55.32
CA ALA A 221 16.74 57.07 56.09
C ALA A 221 16.88 56.87 57.61
N ASP A 222 16.86 55.62 58.08
CA ASP A 222 17.07 55.28 59.50
C ASP A 222 18.48 55.65 59.96
N LEU A 223 19.51 55.38 59.13
CA LEU A 223 20.88 55.80 59.40
C LEU A 223 21.00 57.31 59.53
N ALA A 224 20.35 58.08 58.64
CA ALA A 224 20.33 59.54 58.72
C ALA A 224 19.66 60.03 60.01
N ALA A 225 18.53 59.43 60.40
CA ALA A 225 17.82 59.77 61.64
C ALA A 225 18.65 59.45 62.90
N LEU A 226 19.31 58.29 62.93
CA LEU A 226 20.22 57.90 64.01
C LEU A 226 21.43 58.84 64.10
N GLN A 227 22.01 59.24 62.97
CA GLN A 227 23.10 60.20 62.94
C GLN A 227 22.67 61.55 63.55
N GLN A 228 21.46 62.04 63.20
CA GLN A 228 20.91 63.26 63.79
C GLN A 228 20.71 63.12 65.31
N GLN A 229 20.20 61.98 65.79
CA GLN A 229 20.05 61.72 67.23
C GLN A 229 21.40 61.71 67.95
N ILE A 230 22.44 61.11 67.35
CA ILE A 230 23.80 61.12 67.90
C ILE A 230 24.32 62.56 68.02
N ASP A 231 24.12 63.38 66.98
CA ASP A 231 24.55 64.78 66.99
C ASP A 231 23.83 65.59 68.07
N GLU A 232 22.52 65.37 68.26
CA GLU A 232 21.71 66.03 69.29
C GLU A 232 22.12 65.61 70.71
N LEU A 233 22.28 64.30 70.95
CA LEU A 233 22.77 63.77 72.22
C LEU A 233 24.19 64.26 72.54
N SER A 234 25.05 64.36 71.53
CA SER A 234 26.40 64.92 71.68
C SER A 234 26.35 66.39 72.09
N ALA A 235 25.49 67.20 71.45
CA ALA A 235 25.29 68.59 71.80
C ALA A 235 24.71 68.75 73.21
N GLN A 236 23.77 67.89 73.60
CA GLN A 236 23.21 67.86 74.95
C GLN A 236 24.27 67.50 75.99
N ARG A 237 25.14 66.53 75.71
CA ARG A 237 26.28 66.18 76.57
C ARG A 237 27.19 67.39 76.78
N THR A 238 27.55 68.10 75.71
CA THR A 238 28.38 69.32 75.82
C THR A 238 27.71 70.41 76.64
N ARG A 239 26.40 70.62 76.52
CA ARG A 239 25.67 71.56 77.39
C ARG A 239 25.69 71.11 78.85
N LEU A 240 25.42 69.83 79.13
CA LEU A 240 25.48 69.29 80.49
C LEU A 240 26.89 69.44 81.09
N GLU A 241 27.94 69.18 80.31
CA GLU A 241 29.33 69.39 80.73
C GLU A 241 29.58 70.87 81.10
N GLN A 242 29.08 71.81 80.30
CA GLN A 242 29.17 73.26 80.59
C GLN A 242 28.35 73.66 81.83
N ASP A 243 27.14 73.12 81.99
CA ASP A 243 26.29 73.37 83.15
C ASP A 243 26.96 72.85 84.42
N VAL A 244 27.53 71.64 84.40
CA VAL A 244 28.30 71.07 85.52
C VAL A 244 29.48 71.96 85.86
N GLN A 245 30.27 72.39 84.87
CA GLN A 245 31.39 73.30 85.10
C GLN A 245 30.92 74.63 85.70
N GLY A 246 29.80 75.19 85.23
CA GLY A 246 29.18 76.39 85.80
C GLY A 246 28.70 76.19 87.25
N TYR A 247 28.10 75.05 87.57
CA TYR A 247 27.72 74.70 88.94
C TYR A 247 28.94 74.50 89.85
N GLU A 248 30.03 73.91 89.34
CA GLU A 248 31.29 73.78 90.07
C GLU A 248 31.91 75.16 90.38
N GLU A 249 31.92 76.09 89.43
CA GLU A 249 32.36 77.48 89.64
C GLU A 249 31.47 78.22 90.65
N GLN A 250 30.15 78.02 90.58
CA GLN A 250 29.21 78.56 91.56
C GLN A 250 29.48 77.99 92.96
N LEU A 251 29.74 76.69 93.08
CA LEU A 251 30.13 76.07 94.35
C LEU A 251 31.44 76.65 94.87
N GLN A 252 32.48 76.82 94.03
CA GLN A 252 33.74 77.46 94.44
C GLN A 252 33.53 78.91 94.90
N THR A 253 32.52 79.60 94.40
CA THR A 253 32.18 80.98 94.79
C THR A 253 31.31 81.03 96.04
N LEU A 254 30.36 80.12 96.18
CA LEU A 254 29.42 80.04 97.31
C LEU A 254 30.07 79.43 98.55
N GLN A 255 30.98 78.48 98.39
CA GLN A 255 31.67 77.82 99.50
C GLN A 255 32.40 78.80 100.44
N PRO A 256 33.22 79.76 99.97
CA PRO A 256 33.80 80.78 100.84
C PRO A 256 32.76 81.78 101.38
N GLN A 257 31.64 82.00 100.69
CA GLN A 257 30.54 82.82 101.23
C GLN A 257 29.79 82.12 102.36
N VAL A 258 29.51 80.82 102.23
CA VAL A 258 28.94 79.99 103.29
C VAL A 258 29.92 79.90 104.45
N GLU A 259 31.21 79.74 104.18
CA GLU A 259 32.26 79.73 105.22
C GLU A 259 32.38 81.09 105.93
N ALA A 260 32.33 82.20 105.18
CA ALA A 260 32.30 83.55 105.74
C ALA A 260 31.00 83.84 106.50
N LEU A 261 29.84 83.37 106.01
CA LEU A 261 28.56 83.50 106.69
C LEU A 261 28.53 82.62 107.94
N THR A 262 29.17 81.45 107.93
CA THR A 262 29.33 80.56 109.08
C THR A 262 30.30 81.17 110.09
N GLN A 263 31.39 81.79 109.67
CA GLN A 263 32.27 82.58 110.55
C GLN A 263 31.53 83.76 111.15
N THR A 264 30.79 84.52 110.32
CA THR A 264 29.95 85.63 110.78
C THR A 264 28.88 85.14 111.74
N LEU A 265 28.24 84.00 111.47
CA LEU A 265 27.30 83.36 112.39
C LEU A 265 27.99 82.92 113.66
N THR A 266 29.17 82.32 113.61
CA THR A 266 29.94 81.94 114.81
C THR A 266 30.35 83.15 115.62
N GLU A 267 30.69 84.25 114.96
CA GLU A 267 31.04 85.53 115.58
C GLU A 267 29.81 86.21 116.16
N ARG A 268 28.68 86.20 115.44
CA ARG A 268 27.37 86.63 115.94
C ARG A 268 26.82 85.72 117.03
N SER A 269 27.13 84.43 117.02
CA SER A 269 26.80 83.45 118.04
C SER A 269 27.70 83.64 119.25
N ARG A 270 28.96 84.08 119.09
CA ARG A 270 29.80 84.56 120.20
C ARG A 270 29.30 85.88 120.77
N GLU A 271 28.89 86.82 119.91
CA GLU A 271 28.23 88.06 120.35
C GLU A 271 26.89 87.74 121.02
N LEU A 272 26.13 86.77 120.49
CA LEU A 272 24.90 86.28 121.09
C LEU A 272 25.18 85.50 122.36
N GLU A 273 26.26 84.73 122.48
CA GLU A 273 26.72 84.10 123.73
C GLU A 273 27.20 85.15 124.73
N GLU A 274 27.79 86.27 124.29
CA GLU A 274 28.10 87.41 125.16
C GLU A 274 26.83 88.14 125.59
N ILE A 275 25.88 88.33 124.67
CA ILE A 275 24.56 88.91 124.93
C ILE A 275 23.70 87.96 125.75
N GLU A 276 23.83 86.65 125.58
CA GLU A 276 23.18 85.57 126.32
C GLU A 276 23.89 85.34 127.64
N ALA A 277 25.19 85.57 127.78
CA ALA A 277 25.85 85.68 129.08
C ALA A 277 25.34 86.94 129.82
N ARG A 278 25.00 88.00 129.07
CA ARG A 278 24.32 89.19 129.59
C ARG A 278 22.85 88.90 129.95
N ILE A 279 22.13 88.12 129.14
CA ILE A 279 20.72 87.77 129.33
C ILE A 279 20.56 86.57 130.30
N ALA A 280 21.56 85.71 130.50
CA ALA A 280 21.59 84.63 131.49
C ALA A 280 21.82 85.17 132.92
N SER A 281 22.15 86.46 133.05
CA SER A 281 21.94 87.21 134.30
C SER A 281 20.47 87.60 134.53
N GLN A 282 19.57 87.27 133.59
CA GLN A 282 18.13 87.58 133.58
C GLN A 282 17.29 86.49 132.86
N VAL A 283 17.16 85.32 133.52
CA VAL A 283 15.97 84.41 133.48
C VAL A 283 15.88 83.40 132.29
N PRO A 284 15.33 82.17 132.49
CA PRO A 284 15.73 80.95 131.80
C PRO A 284 14.81 80.45 130.66
N ALA A 285 15.43 79.61 129.80
CA ALA A 285 14.98 78.39 129.10
C ALA A 285 13.50 78.23 128.64
N LYS A 286 13.31 77.83 127.37
CA LYS A 286 12.96 76.44 127.01
C LYS A 286 12.92 76.15 125.51
N GLU A 287 13.47 74.98 125.20
CA GLU A 287 13.40 74.17 123.98
C GLU A 287 12.00 73.56 123.76
N ASP A 288 11.67 73.26 122.51
CA ASP A 288 11.34 71.92 121.95
C ASP A 288 10.74 72.18 120.54
N ASP A 289 11.28 71.68 119.44
CA ASP A 289 11.42 70.28 119.02
C ASP A 289 10.06 69.63 118.70
N GLY A 290 10.03 68.84 117.62
CA GLY A 290 8.82 68.11 117.25
C GLY A 290 8.58 67.98 115.75
N ALA A 291 9.42 67.15 115.12
CA ALA A 291 8.96 66.22 114.10
C ALA A 291 7.71 65.47 114.58
N ASP A 292 6.83 65.01 113.67
CA ASP A 292 6.63 63.56 113.55
C ASP A 292 5.55 63.10 112.56
N GLN A 293 5.82 61.87 112.09
CA GLN A 293 4.88 60.77 111.81
C GLN A 293 3.99 60.86 110.56
N ALA A 294 4.15 59.98 109.56
CA ALA A 294 4.12 58.51 109.54
C ALA A 294 2.73 57.91 109.28
N ARG A 295 2.79 56.74 108.64
CA ARG A 295 1.84 55.62 108.60
C ARG A 295 0.90 55.55 107.40
N ALA A 296 1.31 54.67 106.47
CA ALA A 296 0.71 53.36 106.23
C ALA A 296 -0.78 53.18 106.57
N PHE A 297 -1.53 52.67 105.59
CA PHE A 297 -2.81 52.01 105.76
C PHE A 297 -2.76 50.64 105.06
N GLU A 298 -3.29 49.64 105.78
CA GLU A 298 -3.53 48.26 105.37
C GLU A 298 -4.73 48.14 104.41
N ASP A 299 -4.66 47.11 103.57
CA ASP A 299 -5.43 46.88 102.34
C ASP A 299 -6.41 45.69 102.52
N GLN A 300 -7.64 45.79 101.99
CA GLN A 300 -8.68 44.74 102.01
C GLN A 300 -9.02 44.33 100.57
N ALA A 301 -8.59 43.13 100.12
CA ALA A 301 -8.90 42.59 98.79
C ALA A 301 -10.26 41.86 98.75
N ARG A 302 -10.94 41.86 97.58
CA ARG A 302 -12.21 41.16 97.33
C ARG A 302 -12.00 39.94 96.44
N ALA A 303 -12.45 38.76 96.89
CA ALA A 303 -12.33 37.50 96.15
C ALA A 303 -13.66 37.08 95.51
N PHE A 304 -13.60 36.56 94.28
CA PHE A 304 -14.75 36.12 93.49
C PHE A 304 -14.53 34.69 92.93
N GLU A 305 -15.58 33.87 92.85
CA GLU A 305 -15.53 32.49 92.32
C GLU A 305 -16.66 32.22 91.31
N VAL A 306 -16.38 31.47 90.23
CA VAL A 306 -17.38 31.18 89.17
C VAL A 306 -18.40 30.11 89.62
N ALA A 307 -19.69 30.45 89.62
CA ALA A 307 -20.76 29.60 90.18
C ALA A 307 -21.49 28.67 89.19
N ALA A 308 -21.02 28.50 87.95
CA ALA A 308 -21.72 27.75 86.90
C ALA A 308 -21.11 26.37 86.58
N ASP A 309 -21.97 25.36 86.37
CA ASP A 309 -21.59 24.06 85.83
C ASP A 309 -21.18 24.18 84.34
N GLY A 310 -19.88 24.04 84.06
CA GLY A 310 -19.29 24.17 82.73
C GLY A 310 -17.76 23.99 82.74
N GLU A 311 -17.12 24.18 81.58
CA GLU A 311 -15.66 23.94 81.39
C GLU A 311 -14.76 24.85 82.25
N ALA A 312 -15.30 25.93 82.80
CA ALA A 312 -14.65 26.92 83.67
C ALA A 312 -14.97 26.78 85.18
N ASN A 313 -15.64 25.69 85.59
CA ASN A 313 -15.91 25.40 87.00
C ASN A 313 -14.58 25.23 87.79
N GLY A 314 -14.41 26.02 88.85
CA GLY A 314 -13.19 26.07 89.68
C GLY A 314 -12.19 27.18 89.33
N LEU A 315 -12.59 28.19 88.55
CA LEU A 315 -11.81 29.42 88.33
C LEU A 315 -12.13 30.46 89.43
N SER A 316 -11.10 30.93 90.14
CA SER A 316 -11.21 32.01 91.14
C SER A 316 -10.48 33.28 90.66
N LEU A 317 -11.07 34.44 90.88
CA LEU A 317 -10.50 35.75 90.57
C LEU A 317 -10.52 36.62 91.82
N GLU A 318 -9.36 37.09 92.26
CA GLU A 318 -9.19 38.01 93.38
C GLU A 318 -8.75 39.37 92.83
N LEU A 319 -9.42 40.43 93.28
CA LEU A 319 -9.16 41.82 92.90
C LEU A 319 -8.81 42.62 94.17
N SER A 320 -7.57 43.09 94.25
CA SER A 320 -7.06 43.89 95.37
C SER A 320 -7.32 45.38 95.15
N GLU A 321 -7.48 46.19 96.21
CA GLU A 321 -7.66 47.65 96.04
C GLU A 321 -6.39 48.35 95.51
N ASP A 322 -5.22 47.71 95.62
CA ASP A 322 -3.95 48.15 95.01
C ASP A 322 -3.90 48.03 93.47
N GLY A 323 -5.00 47.61 92.84
CA GLY A 323 -5.10 47.46 91.38
C GLY A 323 -4.40 46.21 90.85
N ARG A 324 -4.08 45.23 91.70
CA ARG A 324 -3.59 43.91 91.27
C ARG A 324 -4.69 42.87 91.28
N PHE A 325 -4.64 42.00 90.29
CA PHE A 325 -5.51 40.83 90.22
C PHE A 325 -4.72 39.55 90.32
N GLU A 326 -5.38 38.53 90.84
CA GLU A 326 -4.91 37.16 90.84
C GLU A 326 -6.01 36.25 90.34
N MET A 327 -5.70 35.40 89.37
CA MET A 327 -6.60 34.39 88.84
C MET A 327 -5.99 33.00 89.04
N ARG A 328 -6.78 32.07 89.55
CA ARG A 328 -6.39 30.65 89.66
C ARG A 328 -7.40 29.76 89.00
N ASP A 329 -6.90 28.77 88.25
CA ASP A 329 -7.74 27.74 87.66
C ASP A 329 -7.86 26.49 88.55
N ARG A 330 -8.71 25.54 88.14
CA ARG A 330 -8.89 24.26 88.82
C ARG A 330 -7.64 23.36 88.88
N THR A 331 -6.63 23.65 88.06
CA THR A 331 -5.36 22.89 88.03
C THR A 331 -4.31 23.49 88.98
N GLY A 332 -4.60 24.65 89.58
CA GLY A 332 -3.71 25.39 90.47
C GLY A 332 -2.76 26.33 89.73
N ALA A 333 -2.94 26.53 88.42
CA ALA A 333 -2.18 27.52 87.67
C ALA A 333 -2.60 28.93 88.10
N ARG A 334 -1.61 29.76 88.44
CA ARG A 334 -1.80 31.13 88.95
C ARG A 334 -1.37 32.13 87.87
N VAL A 335 -2.18 33.17 87.71
CA VAL A 335 -1.96 34.30 86.82
C VAL A 335 -2.15 35.58 87.63
N GLU A 336 -1.14 36.43 87.68
CA GLU A 336 -1.15 37.69 88.44
C GLU A 336 -0.85 38.86 87.51
N GLY A 337 -1.45 40.02 87.74
CA GLY A 337 -1.18 41.21 86.95
C GLY A 337 -1.82 42.47 87.54
N SER A 338 -1.82 43.55 86.77
CA SER A 338 -2.57 44.77 87.08
C SER A 338 -3.95 44.72 86.46
N TYR A 339 -4.96 45.27 87.13
CA TYR A 339 -6.30 45.45 86.58
C TYR A 339 -6.78 46.89 86.71
N THR A 340 -7.67 47.26 85.79
CA THR A 340 -8.49 48.46 85.94
C THR A 340 -9.96 48.08 85.72
N LEU A 341 -10.82 48.52 86.62
CA LEU A 341 -12.26 48.30 86.57
C LEU A 341 -12.95 49.67 86.49
N GLY A 342 -13.56 49.97 85.34
CA GLY A 342 -14.16 51.29 85.08
C GLY A 342 -15.01 51.27 83.82
N ASP A 343 -16.03 52.13 83.76
CA ASP A 343 -16.90 52.30 82.58
C ASP A 343 -17.58 51.01 82.06
N GLY A 344 -17.80 50.02 82.92
CA GLY A 344 -18.38 48.73 82.55
C GLY A 344 -17.39 47.79 81.85
N GLU A 345 -16.09 48.05 81.96
CA GLU A 345 -15.02 47.22 81.42
C GLU A 345 -14.00 46.85 82.51
N LEU A 346 -13.52 45.60 82.45
CA LEU A 346 -12.39 45.08 83.21
C LEU A 346 -11.22 44.90 82.26
N VAL A 347 -10.15 45.67 82.45
CA VAL A 347 -8.90 45.54 81.69
C VAL A 347 -7.86 44.85 82.56
N LEU A 348 -7.31 43.74 82.08
CA LEU A 348 -6.23 42.99 82.72
C LEU A 348 -4.93 43.22 81.94
N SER A 349 -3.87 43.65 82.61
CA SER A 349 -2.58 44.03 82.01
C SER A 349 -1.39 43.54 82.83
N GLU A 350 -0.19 43.66 82.26
CA GLU A 350 1.10 43.37 82.94
C GLU A 350 1.15 41.98 83.59
N VAL A 351 0.63 41.00 82.87
CA VAL A 351 0.36 39.66 83.41
C VAL A 351 1.63 38.81 83.50
N THR A 352 1.77 38.09 84.60
CA THR A 352 2.81 37.12 84.90
C THR A 352 2.17 35.79 85.33
N GLY A 353 2.66 34.67 84.81
CA GLY A 353 2.11 33.33 85.09
C GLY A 353 1.77 32.54 83.83
N TYR A 354 1.04 31.43 83.99
CA TYR A 354 0.65 30.57 82.88
C TYR A 354 -0.64 31.08 82.22
N VAL A 355 -0.49 31.83 81.13
CA VAL A 355 -1.61 32.51 80.44
C VAL A 355 -2.27 31.71 79.31
N GLY A 356 -1.82 30.47 79.07
CA GLY A 356 -2.33 29.63 77.98
C GLY A 356 -2.29 30.34 76.62
N SER A 357 -3.44 30.46 75.96
CA SER A 357 -3.62 31.15 74.67
C SER A 357 -4.22 32.56 74.79
N ALA A 358 -4.31 33.12 75.99
CA ALA A 358 -4.84 34.46 76.21
C ALA A 358 -3.85 35.54 75.76
N SER A 359 -4.37 36.62 75.17
CA SER A 359 -3.59 37.81 74.80
C SER A 359 -3.88 38.94 75.79
N PHE A 360 -2.84 39.65 76.23
CA PHE A 360 -2.92 40.78 77.16
C PHE A 360 -2.27 42.03 76.54
N PRO A 361 -2.77 43.25 76.80
CA PRO A 361 -3.87 43.57 77.70
C PRO A 361 -5.23 43.07 77.18
N MET A 362 -6.01 42.48 78.09
CA MET A 362 -7.31 41.90 77.78
C MET A 362 -8.39 42.84 78.30
N THR A 363 -9.36 43.19 77.47
CA THR A 363 -10.52 44.01 77.86
C THR A 363 -11.78 43.16 77.83
N CYS A 364 -12.48 43.11 78.95
CA CYS A 364 -13.68 42.32 79.14
C CYS A 364 -14.84 43.23 79.56
N PRO A 365 -15.98 43.27 78.84
CA PRO A 365 -17.15 44.01 79.31
C PRO A 365 -17.71 43.32 80.56
N VAL A 366 -18.04 44.09 81.58
CA VAL A 366 -18.52 43.59 82.87
C VAL A 366 -19.75 44.34 83.34
N GLU A 367 -20.71 43.60 83.89
CA GLU A 367 -21.83 44.11 84.65
C GLU A 367 -21.56 43.82 86.13
N ASP A 368 -21.23 44.88 86.90
CA ASP A 368 -21.00 44.80 88.34
C ASP A 368 -22.35 44.79 89.08
N GLY A 369 -22.67 43.67 89.74
CA GLY A 369 -23.91 43.46 90.49
C GLY A 369 -23.64 43.31 91.98
N SER A 370 -24.64 43.62 92.83
CA SER A 370 -24.49 43.58 94.30
C SER A 370 -24.17 42.19 94.90
N THR A 371 -24.11 41.14 94.09
CA THR A 371 -23.85 39.75 94.49
C THR A 371 -22.76 39.07 93.66
N GLY A 372 -22.11 39.79 92.73
CA GLY A 372 -21.11 39.18 91.83
C GLY A 372 -20.80 40.01 90.58
N LEU A 373 -19.76 39.59 89.86
CA LEU A 373 -19.27 40.20 88.62
C LEU A 373 -19.65 39.32 87.42
N LYS A 374 -20.43 39.84 86.47
CA LYS A 374 -20.80 39.11 85.25
C LYS A 374 -20.02 39.63 84.05
N VAL A 375 -19.30 38.74 83.37
CA VAL A 375 -18.50 39.09 82.19
C VAL A 375 -19.32 38.88 80.91
N GLY A 376 -19.48 39.94 80.14
CA GLY A 376 -20.19 39.93 78.86
C GLY A 376 -19.46 39.17 77.75
N ALA A 377 -20.16 38.94 76.64
CA ALA A 377 -19.62 38.33 75.43
C ALA A 377 -18.72 39.33 74.68
N ALA A 378 -17.41 39.08 74.56
CA ALA A 378 -16.48 39.93 73.81
C ALA A 378 -15.36 39.13 73.13
N GLU A 379 -15.04 39.51 71.90
CA GLU A 379 -13.97 38.92 71.11
C GLU A 379 -12.60 39.32 71.70
N GLY A 380 -11.81 38.34 72.13
CA GLY A 380 -10.51 38.57 72.81
C GLY A 380 -10.53 38.49 74.33
N CYS A 381 -11.71 38.37 74.97
CA CYS A 381 -11.82 38.14 76.41
C CYS A 381 -11.86 36.62 76.71
N ALA A 382 -10.82 36.08 77.34
CA ALA A 382 -10.73 34.64 77.61
C ALA A 382 -11.71 34.15 78.70
N ILE A 383 -12.18 35.07 79.54
CA ILE A 383 -13.17 34.82 80.61
C ILE A 383 -14.58 35.25 80.22
N SER A 384 -14.83 35.41 78.91
CA SER A 384 -16.09 35.90 78.38
C SER A 384 -17.26 34.94 78.67
N GLY A 385 -18.39 35.50 79.10
CA GLY A 385 -19.60 34.72 79.43
C GLY A 385 -19.58 34.06 80.81
N LEU A 386 -18.53 34.26 81.61
CA LEU A 386 -18.47 33.76 82.99
C LEU A 386 -19.20 34.70 83.96
N GLN A 387 -19.81 34.11 84.98
CA GLN A 387 -20.40 34.83 86.11
C GLN A 387 -19.64 34.43 87.37
N PHE A 388 -19.04 35.41 88.01
CA PHE A 388 -18.35 35.26 89.29
C PHE A 388 -19.27 35.73 90.41
N ASP A 389 -19.49 34.90 91.41
CA ASP A 389 -20.20 35.29 92.62
C ASP A 389 -19.18 35.75 93.68
N LEU A 390 -19.54 36.78 94.47
CA LEU A 390 -18.68 37.31 95.52
C LEU A 390 -18.54 36.26 96.64
N GLN A 391 -17.31 35.91 97.03
CA GLN A 391 -17.09 35.16 98.27
C GLN A 391 -17.05 36.15 99.44
N GLU A 392 -18.01 36.02 100.37
CA GLU A 392 -18.04 36.77 101.64
C GLU A 392 -16.94 36.30 102.63
#